data_AF-A0A381Y2P7-F1
#
_entry.id   AF-A0A381Y2P7-F1
#
_cell.length_a   1.000
_cell.length_b   1.000
_cell.length_c   1.000
_cell.angle_alpha   90.00
_cell.angle_beta   90.00
_cell.angle_gamma   90.00
#
_symmetry.space_group_name_H-M   'P 1'
#
loop_
_entity.id
_entity.type
_entity.pdbx_description
1 polymer ?
#
loop_
_entity_poly.entity_id
_entity_poly.type
_entity_poly.pdbx_seq_one_letter_code
_entity_poly.pdbx_strand_id
1 'polypeptide(L)'
;MTFRNLFKRYIPHKKNIEDNKIMRLFAEYLHDPNIWHIHRRSSAGGAAIGIFCAFIPFPIQTLSAAFLAIYFRMNLPISILFSLFTNPITIPFIFFYCYKLGSIILMIEEQKIEYISLNNTTLFEWFNTIFLNIWEPLLAGCFILGLIASGITYFLVRLIWRFGAIIKWGRRHKL
;
A
#
# COMPACT_ATOMS: atom_id res chain seq x y z
N MET A 1 25.69 2.18 1.75
CA MET A 1 24.68 3.22 1.50
C MET A 1 23.63 3.14 2.60
N THR A 2 23.34 4.23 3.29
CA THR A 2 22.38 4.25 4.40
C THR A 2 20.94 4.23 3.85
N PHE A 3 20.01 3.50 4.45
CA PHE A 3 18.60 3.39 4.04
C PHE A 3 17.92 4.76 3.79
N ARG A 4 18.36 5.79 4.54
CA ARG A 4 17.98 7.20 4.38
C ARG A 4 18.31 7.79 2.99
N ASN A 5 19.37 7.32 2.34
CA ASN A 5 19.84 7.81 1.03
C ASN A 5 19.13 7.11 -0.15
N LEU A 6 18.71 5.85 0.02
CA LEU A 6 17.88 5.13 -0.96
C LEU A 6 16.48 5.77 -1.02
N PHE A 7 15.86 6.05 0.14
CA PHE A 7 14.56 6.71 0.19
C PHE A 7 14.61 8.17 -0.28
N LYS A 8 15.66 8.95 0.03
CA LYS A 8 15.79 10.34 -0.47
C LYS A 8 15.77 10.47 -2.00
N ARG A 9 16.09 9.40 -2.74
CA ARG A 9 16.11 9.39 -4.20
C ARG A 9 14.73 9.09 -4.82
N TYR A 10 13.84 8.44 -4.07
CA TYR A 10 12.47 8.11 -4.48
C TYR A 10 11.39 8.91 -3.76
N ILE A 11 11.72 9.60 -2.67
CA ILE A 11 10.84 10.58 -2.03
C ILE A 11 10.75 11.77 -2.98
N PRO A 12 9.57 12.07 -3.55
CA PRO A 12 9.42 13.25 -4.36
C PRO A 12 9.79 14.48 -3.53
N HIS A 13 10.59 15.37 -4.10
CA HIS A 13 11.00 16.59 -3.42
C HIS A 13 9.75 17.41 -3.08
N LYS A 14 9.67 17.98 -1.87
CA LYS A 14 8.52 18.78 -1.37
C LYS A 14 7.92 19.75 -2.41
N LYS A 15 8.75 20.26 -3.33
CA LYS A 15 8.40 21.18 -4.42
C LYS A 15 7.62 20.57 -5.61
N ASN A 16 7.73 19.26 -5.87
CA ASN A 16 7.01 18.58 -6.96
C ASN A 16 5.70 17.92 -6.50
N ILE A 17 5.37 18.05 -5.22
CA ILE A 17 4.22 17.39 -4.58
C ILE A 17 2.98 18.30 -4.57
N GLU A 18 3.18 19.62 -4.71
CA GLU A 18 2.11 20.63 -4.74
C GLU A 18 1.24 20.57 -6.02
N ASP A 19 1.73 19.94 -7.09
CA ASP A 19 1.00 19.85 -8.37
C ASP A 19 -0.06 18.74 -8.42
N ASN A 20 -0.06 17.79 -7.47
CA ASN A 20 -1.09 16.74 -7.45
C ASN A 20 -2.34 17.22 -6.70
N LYS A 21 -3.51 17.23 -7.37
CA LYS A 21 -4.82 17.60 -6.79
C LYS A 21 -5.09 16.90 -5.44
N ILE A 22 -4.70 15.63 -5.34
CA ILE A 22 -4.85 14.81 -4.12
C ILE A 22 -3.97 15.33 -2.99
N MET A 23 -2.78 15.87 -3.28
CA MET A 23 -1.91 16.42 -2.23
C MET A 23 -2.27 17.83 -1.80
N ARG A 24 -2.87 18.64 -2.69
CA ARG A 24 -3.46 19.93 -2.30
C ARG A 24 -4.56 19.76 -1.25
N LEU A 25 -5.34 18.68 -1.31
CA LEU A 25 -6.35 18.34 -0.30
C LEU A 25 -5.75 18.08 1.10
N PHE A 26 -4.48 17.68 1.17
CA PHE A 26 -3.78 17.42 2.44
C PHE A 26 -2.70 18.47 2.77
N ALA A 27 -2.61 19.56 2.00
CA ALA A 27 -1.60 20.61 2.15
C ALA A 27 -1.57 21.25 3.55
N GLU A 28 -2.70 21.29 4.24
CA GLU A 28 -2.78 21.85 5.60
C GLU A 28 -2.11 20.94 6.64
N TYR A 29 -2.14 19.62 6.43
CA TYR A 29 -1.46 18.62 7.27
C TYR A 29 0.03 18.46 6.92
N LEU A 30 0.49 19.06 5.81
CA LEU A 30 1.90 19.03 5.40
C LEU A 30 2.83 19.81 6.34
N HIS A 31 2.28 20.61 7.26
CA HIS A 31 3.07 21.39 8.22
C HIS A 31 3.54 20.59 9.44
N ASP A 32 2.99 19.40 9.72
CA ASP A 32 3.44 18.57 10.85
C ASP A 32 4.80 17.91 10.53
N PRO A 33 5.86 18.22 11.30
CA PRO A 33 7.19 17.65 11.08
C PRO A 33 7.21 16.11 11.22
N ASN A 34 6.33 15.51 12.02
CA ASN A 34 6.29 14.06 12.22
C ASN A 34 5.86 13.26 10.98
N ILE A 35 5.12 13.92 10.08
CA ILE A 35 4.56 13.34 8.87
C ILE A 35 5.63 13.27 7.75
N TRP A 36 6.57 14.21 7.76
CA TRP A 36 7.66 14.29 6.77
C TRP A 36 8.98 13.67 7.26
N HIS A 37 9.25 13.70 8.55
CA HIS A 37 10.49 13.17 9.08
C HIS A 37 10.50 11.65 9.15
N ILE A 38 11.57 11.09 8.61
CA ILE A 38 11.83 9.65 8.58
C ILE A 38 12.32 9.20 9.97
N HIS A 39 11.41 8.63 10.77
CA HIS A 39 11.71 7.95 12.04
C HIS A 39 11.40 6.47 11.93
N ARG A 40 12.15 5.60 12.63
CA ARG A 40 11.98 4.13 12.59
C ARG A 40 10.52 3.69 12.77
N ARG A 41 9.81 4.27 13.75
CA ARG A 41 8.41 3.94 14.05
C ARG A 41 7.46 4.50 12.98
N SER A 42 7.61 5.78 12.64
CA SER A 42 6.75 6.47 11.67
C SER A 42 6.88 5.89 10.25
N SER A 43 8.09 5.52 9.83
CA SER A 43 8.34 4.87 8.53
C SER A 43 7.78 3.46 8.45
N ALA A 44 7.90 2.66 9.53
CA ALA A 44 7.32 1.32 9.56
C ALA A 44 5.78 1.37 9.56
N GLY A 45 5.19 2.30 10.33
CA GLY A 45 3.74 2.51 10.34
C GLY A 45 3.22 3.05 9.01
N GLY A 46 3.92 4.01 8.40
CA GLY A 46 3.55 4.54 7.08
C GLY A 46 3.56 3.45 6.01
N ALA A 47 4.60 2.61 5.96
CA ALA A 47 4.68 1.52 5.00
C ALA A 47 3.56 0.48 5.22
N ALA A 48 3.25 0.15 6.47
CA ALA A 48 2.19 -0.78 6.82
C ALA A 48 0.80 -0.26 6.40
N ILE A 49 0.51 1.01 6.64
CA ILE A 49 -0.73 1.67 6.21
C ILE A 49 -0.82 1.67 4.69
N GLY A 50 0.27 2.05 4.01
CA GLY A 50 0.33 2.05 2.54
C GLY A 50 0.02 0.68 1.94
N ILE A 51 0.68 -0.37 2.43
CA ILE A 51 0.41 -1.75 1.97
C ILE A 51 -1.00 -2.19 2.28
N PHE A 52 -1.53 -1.90 3.46
CA PHE A 52 -2.92 -2.23 3.79
C PHE A 52 -3.88 -1.60 2.78
N CYS A 53 -3.72 -0.31 2.50
CA CYS A 53 -4.54 0.39 1.53
C CYS A 53 -4.33 -0.09 0.09
N ALA A 54 -3.16 -0.61 -0.26
CA ALA A 54 -2.91 -1.16 -1.60
C ALA A 54 -3.85 -2.33 -1.95
N PHE A 55 -4.38 -3.03 -0.94
CA PHE A 55 -5.35 -4.12 -1.13
C PHE A 55 -6.79 -3.63 -1.31
N ILE A 56 -7.08 -2.33 -1.15
CA ILE A 56 -8.41 -1.76 -1.42
C ILE A 56 -8.65 -1.83 -2.94
N PRO A 57 -9.67 -2.55 -3.43
CA PRO A 57 -9.87 -2.77 -4.86
C PRO A 57 -10.54 -1.58 -5.58
N PHE A 58 -10.31 -0.37 -5.07
CA PHE A 58 -10.90 0.87 -5.56
C PHE A 58 -9.80 1.91 -5.76
N PRO A 59 -9.94 2.82 -6.74
CA PRO A 59 -8.95 3.87 -7.01
C PRO A 59 -8.78 4.89 -5.86
N ILE A 60 -9.54 4.74 -4.78
CA ILE A 60 -9.43 5.53 -3.54
C ILE A 60 -8.29 5.05 -2.62
N GLN A 61 -7.56 3.98 -2.96
CA GLN A 61 -6.50 3.40 -2.13
C GLN A 61 -5.47 4.44 -1.65
N THR A 62 -4.98 5.31 -2.53
CA THR A 62 -3.96 6.30 -2.20
C THR A 62 -4.52 7.40 -1.31
N LEU A 63 -5.77 7.82 -1.54
CA LEU A 63 -6.46 8.78 -0.69
C LEU A 63 -6.67 8.21 0.72
N SER A 64 -7.06 6.95 0.81
CA SER A 64 -7.23 6.22 2.07
C SER A 64 -5.90 6.07 2.81
N ALA A 65 -4.82 5.78 2.09
CA ALA A 65 -3.47 5.70 2.65
C ALA A 65 -2.97 7.05 3.19
N ALA A 66 -3.28 8.14 2.49
CA ALA A 66 -2.95 9.48 2.93
C ALA A 66 -3.73 9.86 4.20
N PHE A 67 -5.05 9.63 4.18
CA PHE A 67 -5.93 9.89 5.32
C PHE A 67 -5.49 9.11 6.57
N LEU A 68 -5.27 7.79 6.44
CA LEU A 68 -4.85 6.96 7.56
C LEU A 68 -3.44 7.32 8.06
N ALA A 69 -2.52 7.71 7.16
CA ALA A 69 -1.21 8.20 7.58
C ALA A 69 -1.30 9.47 8.42
N ILE A 70 -2.18 10.41 8.06
CA ILE A 70 -2.41 11.64 8.83
C ILE A 70 -3.08 11.30 10.16
N TYR A 71 -4.15 10.49 10.13
CA TYR A 71 -4.89 10.08 11.32
C TYR A 71 -4.00 9.41 12.37
N PHE A 72 -3.14 8.47 11.94
CA PHE A 72 -2.19 7.78 12.82
C PHE A 72 -0.86 8.54 13.02
N ARG A 73 -0.70 9.73 12.44
CA ARG A 73 0.53 10.54 12.48
C ARG A 73 1.78 9.75 12.04
N MET A 74 1.63 8.97 10.98
CA MET A 74 2.69 8.18 10.35
C MET A 74 3.27 8.89 9.13
N ASN A 75 4.35 8.35 8.57
CA ASN A 75 5.05 9.00 7.47
C ASN A 75 4.21 8.97 6.19
N LEU A 76 3.67 10.13 5.81
CA LEU A 76 2.74 10.27 4.68
C LEU A 76 3.39 9.93 3.33
N PRO A 77 4.59 10.45 2.98
CA PRO A 77 5.25 10.06 1.73
C PRO A 77 5.44 8.55 1.61
N ILE A 78 5.85 7.89 2.69
CA ILE A 78 6.04 6.44 2.69
C ILE A 78 4.70 5.72 2.52
N SER A 79 3.64 6.16 3.20
CA SER A 79 2.30 5.56 3.05
C SER A 79 1.80 5.62 1.62
N ILE A 80 1.92 6.78 0.97
CA ILE A 80 1.52 6.97 -0.44
C ILE A 80 2.37 6.11 -1.38
N LEU A 81 3.69 6.05 -1.16
CA LEU A 81 4.57 5.22 -1.99
C LEU A 81 4.21 3.73 -1.88
N PHE A 82 3.94 3.24 -0.67
CA PHE A 82 3.56 1.84 -0.46
C PHE A 82 2.12 1.54 -0.90
N SER A 83 1.22 2.52 -0.89
CA SER A 83 -0.13 2.32 -1.45
C SER A 83 -0.12 2.13 -2.96
N LEU A 84 0.95 2.51 -3.66
CA LEU A 84 1.15 2.27 -5.09
C LEU A 84 1.80 0.90 -5.38
N PHE A 85 1.84 0.01 -4.39
CA PHE A 85 2.37 -1.35 -4.57
C PHE A 85 1.54 -2.17 -5.57
N THR A 86 0.22 -2.00 -5.56
CA THR A 86 -0.68 -2.57 -6.56
C THR A 86 -0.59 -1.77 -7.86
N ASN A 87 -0.14 -2.43 -8.91
CA ASN A 87 -0.02 -1.88 -10.26
C ASN A 87 -0.87 -2.72 -11.23
N PRO A 88 -1.21 -2.23 -12.44
CA PRO A 88 -2.08 -2.95 -13.38
C PRO A 88 -1.64 -4.39 -13.69
N ILE A 89 -0.35 -4.68 -13.56
CA ILE A 89 0.21 -6.01 -13.78
C ILE A 89 0.04 -6.90 -12.54
N THR A 90 0.17 -6.37 -11.33
CA THR A 90 0.06 -7.14 -10.08
C THR A 90 -1.37 -7.30 -9.57
N ILE A 91 -2.28 -6.37 -9.92
CA ILE A 91 -3.68 -6.37 -9.50
C ILE A 91 -4.38 -7.72 -9.80
N PRO A 92 -4.33 -8.28 -11.03
CA PRO A 92 -5.00 -9.53 -11.33
C PRO A 92 -4.53 -10.68 -10.43
N PHE A 93 -3.22 -10.77 -10.18
CA PHE A 93 -2.66 -11.80 -9.31
C PHE A 93 -3.10 -11.61 -7.85
N ILE A 94 -2.98 -10.40 -7.31
CA ILE A 94 -3.31 -10.12 -5.92
C ILE A 94 -4.80 -10.37 -5.67
N PHE A 95 -5.68 -9.87 -6.55
CA PHE A 95 -7.12 -10.02 -6.38
C PHE A 95 -7.61 -11.43 -6.61
N PHE A 96 -6.94 -12.21 -7.48
CA PHE A 96 -7.21 -13.64 -7.61
C PHE A 96 -6.99 -14.37 -6.27
N TYR A 97 -5.86 -14.12 -5.61
CA TYR A 97 -5.58 -14.75 -4.30
C TYR A 97 -6.50 -14.21 -3.20
N CYS A 98 -6.85 -12.92 -3.23
CA CYS A 98 -7.83 -12.35 -2.30
C CYS A 98 -9.18 -13.04 -2.46
N TYR A 99 -9.71 -13.12 -3.69
CA TYR A 99 -10.96 -13.81 -3.99
C TYR A 99 -10.92 -15.26 -3.50
N LYS A 100 -9.88 -16.02 -3.87
CA LYS A 100 -9.76 -17.42 -3.47
C LYS A 100 -9.77 -17.60 -1.95
N LEU A 101 -8.98 -16.81 -1.24
CA LEU A 101 -8.93 -16.87 0.22
C LEU A 101 -10.26 -16.45 0.85
N GLY A 102 -10.91 -15.42 0.31
CA GLY A 102 -12.21 -14.97 0.78
C GLY A 102 -13.33 -15.99 0.54
N SER A 103 -13.36 -16.64 -0.63
CA SER A 103 -14.32 -17.70 -0.94
C SER A 103 -14.16 -18.89 0.00
N ILE A 104 -12.92 -19.28 0.30
CA ILE A 104 -12.63 -20.34 1.29
C ILE A 104 -13.17 -19.96 2.68
N ILE A 105 -12.95 -18.71 3.12
CA ILE A 105 -13.33 -18.27 4.47
C ILE A 105 -14.84 -18.08 4.61
N LEU A 106 -15.49 -17.55 3.59
CA LEU A 106 -16.93 -17.33 3.58
C LEU A 106 -17.72 -18.59 3.20
N MET A 107 -17.03 -19.70 2.88
CA MET A 107 -17.64 -20.94 2.39
C MET A 107 -18.54 -20.71 1.16
N ILE A 108 -18.19 -19.71 0.34
CA ILE A 108 -18.90 -19.41 -0.90
C ILE A 108 -18.30 -20.32 -1.98
N GLU A 109 -19.17 -21.12 -2.60
CA GLU A 109 -18.78 -21.99 -3.69
C GLU A 109 -18.18 -21.12 -4.81
N GLU A 110 -16.98 -21.48 -5.29
CA GLU A 110 -16.32 -20.71 -6.33
C GLU A 110 -17.25 -20.66 -7.54
N GLN A 111 -17.85 -19.48 -7.79
CA GLN A 111 -18.63 -19.28 -9.00
C GLN A 111 -17.68 -19.57 -10.17
N LYS A 112 -18.08 -20.50 -11.05
CA LYS A 112 -17.40 -20.68 -12.33
C LYS A 112 -17.47 -19.32 -13.01
N ILE A 113 -16.35 -18.61 -13.01
CA ILE A 113 -16.20 -17.39 -13.79
C ILE A 113 -16.33 -17.85 -15.23
N GLU A 114 -17.54 -17.77 -15.78
CA GLU A 114 -17.74 -17.99 -17.20
C GLU A 114 -16.78 -17.05 -17.91
N TYR A 115 -15.96 -17.62 -18.80
CA TYR A 115 -15.09 -16.85 -19.66
C TYR A 115 -15.97 -15.97 -20.55
N ILE A 116 -16.34 -14.79 -20.06
CA ILE A 116 -17.02 -13.79 -20.88
C ILE A 116 -15.99 -13.38 -21.92
N SER A 117 -16.23 -13.82 -23.14
CA SER A 117 -15.43 -13.46 -24.31
C SER A 117 -15.31 -11.94 -24.38
N LEU A 118 -14.05 -11.45 -24.37
CA LEU A 118 -13.65 -10.04 -24.44
C LEU A 118 -14.05 -9.34 -25.76
N ASN A 119 -14.94 -9.94 -26.54
CA ASN A 119 -15.15 -9.56 -27.94
C ASN A 119 -15.96 -8.27 -28.13
N ASN A 120 -16.61 -7.70 -27.10
CA ASN A 120 -17.38 -6.44 -27.26
C ASN A 120 -17.63 -5.61 -25.98
N THR A 121 -17.09 -5.98 -24.81
CA THR A 121 -17.30 -5.23 -23.56
C THR A 121 -16.04 -4.47 -23.16
N THR A 122 -16.20 -3.22 -22.74
CA THR A 122 -15.10 -2.40 -22.23
C THR A 122 -14.50 -3.05 -20.98
N LEU A 123 -13.18 -2.93 -20.73
CA LEU A 123 -12.52 -3.40 -19.49
C LEU A 123 -13.28 -2.98 -18.21
N PHE A 124 -13.91 -1.81 -18.24
CA PHE A 124 -14.72 -1.26 -17.16
C PHE A 124 -16.07 -1.97 -16.99
N GLU A 125 -16.75 -2.34 -18.08
CA GLU A 125 -18.03 -3.08 -18.02
C GLU A 125 -17.79 -4.54 -17.60
N TRP A 126 -16.72 -5.15 -18.11
CA TRP A 126 -16.27 -6.47 -17.67
C TRP A 126 -15.92 -6.45 -16.17
N PHE A 127 -15.19 -5.43 -15.72
CA PHE A 127 -14.86 -5.25 -14.32
C PHE A 127 -16.14 -5.12 -13.48
N ASN A 128 -17.06 -4.21 -13.80
CA ASN A 128 -18.28 -4.05 -13.01
C ASN A 128 -19.14 -5.32 -12.97
N THR A 129 -19.26 -6.06 -14.07
CA THR A 129 -20.12 -7.25 -14.15
C THR A 129 -19.55 -8.41 -13.34
N ILE A 130 -18.25 -8.66 -13.41
CA ILE A 130 -17.60 -9.73 -12.65
C ILE A 130 -17.40 -9.30 -11.19
N PHE A 131 -16.93 -8.07 -10.98
CA PHE A 131 -16.68 -7.53 -9.63
C PHE A 131 -17.94 -7.57 -8.78
N LEU A 132 -19.11 -7.19 -9.31
CA LEU A 132 -20.37 -7.25 -8.55
C LEU A 132 -20.80 -8.67 -8.14
N ASN A 133 -20.29 -9.71 -8.79
CA ASN A 133 -20.54 -11.10 -8.39
C ASN A 133 -19.50 -11.62 -7.39
N ILE A 134 -18.27 -11.11 -7.44
CA ILE A 134 -17.16 -11.58 -6.60
C ILE A 134 -16.76 -10.62 -5.46
N TRP A 135 -17.42 -9.46 -5.33
CA TRP A 135 -16.99 -8.38 -4.43
C TRP A 135 -16.95 -8.81 -2.96
N GLU A 136 -17.89 -9.64 -2.50
CA GLU A 136 -17.98 -10.07 -1.11
C GLU A 136 -16.76 -10.92 -0.68
N PRO A 137 -16.47 -12.06 -1.32
CA PRO A 137 -15.25 -12.82 -1.02
C PRO A 137 -13.98 -12.02 -1.35
N LEU A 138 -13.99 -11.22 -2.42
CA LEU A 138 -12.84 -10.38 -2.75
C LEU A 138 -12.49 -9.39 -1.63
N LEU A 139 -13.47 -8.65 -1.10
CA LEU A 139 -13.24 -7.69 -0.02
C LEU A 139 -12.81 -8.37 1.28
N ALA A 140 -13.42 -9.51 1.63
CA ALA A 140 -12.99 -10.30 2.78
C ALA A 140 -11.53 -10.75 2.66
N GLY A 141 -11.15 -11.26 1.49
CA GLY A 141 -9.77 -11.64 1.20
C GLY A 141 -8.81 -10.46 1.20
N CYS A 142 -9.19 -9.33 0.60
CA CYS A 142 -8.40 -8.10 0.59
C CYS A 142 -8.17 -7.59 2.02
N PHE A 143 -9.18 -7.64 2.88
CA PHE A 143 -9.05 -7.23 4.27
C PHE A 143 -8.05 -8.12 5.03
N ILE A 144 -8.18 -9.43 4.90
CA ILE A 144 -7.35 -10.40 5.62
C ILE A 144 -5.91 -10.40 5.10
N LEU A 145 -5.72 -10.55 3.79
CA LEU A 145 -4.38 -10.51 3.18
C LEU A 145 -3.74 -9.13 3.33
N GLY A 146 -4.52 -8.06 3.24
CA GLY A 146 -4.06 -6.70 3.49
C GLY A 146 -3.56 -6.52 4.93
N LEU A 147 -4.27 -7.03 5.94
CA LEU A 147 -3.82 -7.01 7.33
C LEU A 147 -2.52 -7.81 7.53
N ILE A 148 -2.44 -9.01 6.96
CA ILE A 148 -1.24 -9.86 7.06
C ILE A 148 -0.06 -9.18 6.39
N ALA A 149 -0.23 -8.70 5.15
CA ALA A 149 0.80 -8.01 4.40
C ALA A 149 1.25 -6.71 5.09
N SER A 150 0.31 -5.97 5.69
CA SER A 150 0.58 -4.77 6.49
C SER A 150 1.45 -5.10 7.71
N GLY A 151 1.10 -6.15 8.46
CA GLY A 151 1.89 -6.63 9.59
C GLY A 151 3.31 -7.04 9.18
N ILE A 152 3.42 -7.87 8.14
CA ILE A 152 4.72 -8.30 7.58
C ILE A 152 5.56 -7.07 7.18
N THR A 153 4.96 -6.12 6.47
CA THR A 153 5.64 -4.90 6.03
C THR A 153 6.16 -4.08 7.21
N TYR A 154 5.36 -3.93 8.26
CA TYR A 154 5.78 -3.23 9.48
C TYR A 154 7.06 -3.85 10.05
N PHE A 155 7.09 -5.18 10.22
CA PHE A 155 8.24 -5.89 10.76
C PHE A 155 9.46 -5.83 9.83
N LEU A 156 9.27 -6.00 8.52
CA LEU A 156 10.34 -5.90 7.53
C LEU A 156 11.01 -4.52 7.57
N VAL A 157 10.24 -3.44 7.55
CA VAL A 157 10.80 -2.09 7.64
C VAL A 157 11.54 -1.90 8.97
N ARG A 158 11.00 -2.40 10.08
CA ARG A 158 11.66 -2.35 11.40
C ARG A 158 12.99 -3.10 11.43
N LEU A 159 13.06 -4.26 10.76
CA LEU A 159 14.26 -5.07 10.62
C LEU A 159 15.31 -4.35 9.78
N ILE A 160 14.91 -3.77 8.65
CA ILE A 160 15.84 -3.02 7.79
C ILE A 160 16.46 -1.83 8.56
N TRP A 161 15.66 -1.12 9.36
CA TRP A 161 16.19 -0.08 10.25
C TRP A 161 17.19 -0.63 11.28
N ARG A 162 16.92 -1.80 11.85
CA ARG A 162 17.81 -2.45 12.83
C ARG A 162 19.13 -2.87 12.18
N PHE A 163 19.10 -3.54 11.03
CA PHE A 163 20.30 -3.95 10.30
C PHE A 163 21.11 -2.73 9.84
N GLY A 164 20.46 -1.68 9.34
CA GLY A 164 21.13 -0.44 8.96
C GLY A 164 21.86 0.22 10.13
N ALA A 165 21.29 0.17 11.35
CA ALA A 165 21.94 0.68 12.56
C ALA A 165 23.15 -0.17 12.97
N ILE A 166 23.03 -1.50 12.96
CA ILE A 166 24.11 -2.44 13.30
C ILE A 166 25.29 -2.27 12.33
N ILE A 167 25.04 -2.24 11.02
CA ILE A 167 26.09 -2.06 10.01
C ILE A 167 26.79 -0.70 10.19
N LYS A 168 26.03 0.36 10.51
CA LYS A 168 26.60 1.69 10.76
C LYS A 168 27.43 1.74 12.04
N TRP A 169 27.09 0.94 13.05
CA TRP A 169 27.87 0.85 14.28
C TRP A 169 29.16 0.04 14.08
N GLY A 170 29.11 -1.10 13.40
CA GLY A 170 30.29 -1.92 13.08
C GLY A 170 31.32 -1.19 12.21
N ARG A 171 30.88 -0.25 11.36
CA ARG A 171 31.79 0.61 10.59
C ARG A 171 32.52 1.69 11.41
N ARG A 172 32.04 2.03 12.61
CA ARG A 172 32.71 3.01 13.48
C ARG A 172 33.83 2.39 14.33
N HIS A 173 33.78 1.07 14.54
CA HIS A 173 34.81 0.32 15.29
C HIS A 173 35.88 -0.31 14.38
N LYS A 174 35.93 0.06 13.10
CA LYS A 174 36.99 -0.32 12.15
C LYS A 174 37.92 0.86 11.77
N LEU A 175 37.93 1.91 12.58
CA LEU A 175 38.94 2.98 12.59
C LEU A 175 39.79 2.81 13.84
#